data_AF-I0HYV5-F1
#
_entry.id   AF-I0HYV5-F1
#
_cell.length_a   1.000
_cell.length_b   1.000
_cell.length_c   1.000
_cell.angle_alpha   90.00
_cell.angle_beta   90.00
_cell.angle_gamma   90.00
#
_symmetry.space_group_name_H-M   'P 1'
#
loop_
_entity.id
_entity.type
_entity.pdbx_description
1 polymer ?
#
loop_
_entity_poly.entity_id
_entity_poly.type
_entity_poly.pdbx_seq_one_letter_code
_entity_poly.pdbx_strand_id
1 'polypeptide(L)'
;MNAVEMNAVEAVKLPTKIVEAIIAHAREGKPEEVCGIVRGRGLTAFEAIRGQNIANDRIENYEVDPQTLLMQFAFEDAGDEMIAIYHSHPVSVAYPSATDAWNAHYPDCIYLICSLEFDDAPVLRAFRMTPHWLELDLAQLRNELPFREVRPNLYAYFQPADRPVPEVLTSLLDLIAPPFYIDFYTDAAGEIVDSRVVSIVEHPIEVLQEEVLS
;
A
#
# COMPACT_ATOMS: atom_id res chain seq x y z
N MET A 1 1.55 35.77 -6.99
CA MET A 1 2.30 34.60 -6.51
C MET A 1 1.25 33.60 -6.11
N ASN A 2 0.92 32.70 -7.03
CA ASN A 2 -0.21 31.79 -6.84
C ASN A 2 0.22 30.71 -5.85
N ALA A 3 -0.57 30.57 -4.79
CA ALA A 3 -0.58 29.35 -4.00
C ALA A 3 -0.76 28.19 -4.97
N VAL A 4 0.16 27.24 -4.95
CA VAL A 4 -0.10 25.92 -5.51
C VAL A 4 -1.31 25.41 -4.71
N GLU A 5 -2.48 25.39 -5.34
CA GLU A 5 -3.63 24.66 -4.80
C GLU A 5 -3.13 23.24 -4.54
N MET A 6 -2.98 22.88 -3.28
CA MET A 6 -2.96 21.49 -2.86
C MET A 6 -4.29 20.92 -3.35
N ASN A 7 -4.32 20.32 -4.53
CA ASN A 7 -5.48 19.55 -4.95
C ASN A 7 -5.72 18.52 -3.85
N ALA A 8 -6.85 18.66 -3.16
CA ALA A 8 -7.23 17.74 -2.10
C ALA A 8 -7.23 16.32 -2.70
N VAL A 9 -6.54 15.39 -2.04
CA VAL A 9 -6.53 14.00 -2.45
C VAL A 9 -7.97 13.47 -2.38
N GLU A 10 -8.45 12.92 -3.49
CA GLU A 10 -9.83 12.44 -3.59
C GLU A 10 -10.09 11.27 -2.64
N ALA A 11 -11.26 11.25 -1.99
CA ALA A 11 -11.61 10.22 -1.03
C ALA A 11 -11.96 8.88 -1.70
N VAL A 12 -11.58 7.79 -1.07
CA VAL A 12 -12.07 6.44 -1.40
C VAL A 12 -13.42 6.24 -0.71
N LYS A 13 -14.46 5.97 -1.50
CA LYS A 13 -15.82 5.78 -1.01
C LYS A 13 -16.08 4.31 -0.79
N LEU A 14 -16.27 3.93 0.48
CA LEU A 14 -16.49 2.55 0.89
C LEU A 14 -17.88 2.40 1.53
N PRO A 15 -18.81 1.65 0.93
CA PRO A 15 -20.02 1.20 1.63
C PRO A 15 -19.68 0.51 2.96
N THR A 16 -20.47 0.75 4.00
CA THR A 16 -20.27 0.13 5.33
C THR A 16 -20.05 -1.38 5.25
N LYS A 17 -20.84 -2.09 4.43
CA LYS A 17 -20.71 -3.54 4.22
C LYS A 17 -19.34 -3.99 3.72
N ILE A 18 -18.64 -3.16 2.95
CA ILE A 18 -17.29 -3.46 2.43
C ILE A 18 -16.26 -3.30 3.54
N VAL A 19 -16.37 -2.23 4.33
CA VAL A 19 -15.53 -2.01 5.51
C VAL A 19 -15.68 -3.19 6.48
N GLU A 20 -16.91 -3.57 6.79
CA GLU A 20 -17.22 -4.70 7.66
C GLU A 20 -16.71 -6.04 7.11
N ALA A 21 -16.85 -6.27 5.80
CA ALA A 21 -16.36 -7.49 5.15
C ALA A 21 -14.83 -7.62 5.23
N ILE A 22 -14.09 -6.53 5.03
CA ILE A 22 -12.62 -6.49 5.14
C ILE A 22 -12.20 -6.76 6.59
N ILE A 23 -12.83 -6.09 7.56
CA ILE A 23 -12.53 -6.27 9.00
C ILE A 23 -12.86 -7.70 9.44
N ALA A 24 -13.99 -8.26 9.02
CA ALA A 24 -14.36 -9.64 9.31
C ALA A 24 -13.32 -10.62 8.74
N HIS A 25 -12.89 -10.42 7.50
CA HIS A 25 -11.84 -11.24 6.90
C HIS A 25 -10.53 -11.16 7.68
N ALA A 26 -10.09 -9.94 8.05
CA ALA A 26 -8.88 -9.74 8.85
C ALA A 26 -8.94 -10.46 10.20
N ARG A 27 -10.09 -10.40 10.89
CA ARG A 27 -10.31 -11.08 12.17
C ARG A 27 -10.29 -12.59 12.04
N GLU A 28 -10.87 -13.13 10.97
CA GLU A 28 -10.89 -14.57 10.70
C GLU A 28 -9.51 -15.13 10.37
N GLY A 29 -8.64 -14.36 9.70
CA GLY A 29 -7.31 -14.81 9.29
C GLY A 29 -6.21 -14.66 10.34
N LYS A 30 -6.39 -13.79 11.36
CA LYS A 30 -5.41 -13.58 12.43
C LYS A 30 -5.04 -14.93 13.09
N PRO A 31 -3.74 -15.28 13.23
CA PRO A 31 -2.56 -14.40 13.23
C PRO A 31 -1.90 -14.14 11.87
N GLU A 32 -2.38 -14.73 10.77
CA GLU A 32 -1.85 -14.46 9.43
C GLU A 32 -2.49 -13.20 8.83
N GLU A 33 -1.78 -12.53 7.93
CA GLU A 33 -2.35 -11.52 7.06
C GLU A 33 -3.34 -12.16 6.08
N VAL A 34 -4.48 -11.51 5.89
CA VAL A 34 -5.38 -11.80 4.78
C VAL A 34 -5.17 -10.80 3.66
N CYS A 35 -5.62 -11.14 2.45
CA CYS A 35 -5.64 -10.21 1.34
C CYS A 35 -6.84 -10.41 0.42
N GLY A 36 -7.06 -9.46 -0.47
CA GLY A 36 -8.09 -9.55 -1.50
C GLY A 36 -8.11 -8.30 -2.37
N ILE A 37 -9.16 -8.21 -3.19
CA ILE A 37 -9.33 -7.12 -4.16
C ILE A 37 -10.70 -6.48 -3.99
N VAL A 38 -10.82 -5.25 -4.48
CA VAL A 38 -12.06 -4.48 -4.45
C VAL A 38 -12.42 -4.07 -5.86
N ARG A 39 -13.60 -4.51 -6.30
CA ARG A 39 -14.23 -4.05 -7.53
C ARG A 39 -14.93 -2.73 -7.27
N GLY A 40 -14.83 -1.80 -8.21
CA GLY A 40 -15.49 -0.50 -8.12
C GLY A 40 -15.39 0.28 -9.42
N ARG A 41 -15.69 1.58 -9.35
CA ARG A 41 -15.42 2.52 -10.43
C ARG A 41 -15.14 3.88 -9.83
N GLY A 42 -14.08 4.57 -10.28
CA GLY A 42 -13.77 5.94 -9.83
C GLY A 42 -13.79 6.09 -8.31
N LEU A 43 -12.79 5.52 -7.63
CA LEU A 43 -12.62 5.50 -6.17
C LEU A 43 -13.85 5.07 -5.34
N THR A 44 -14.88 4.52 -5.96
CA THR A 44 -16.12 4.08 -5.29
C THR A 44 -16.21 2.56 -5.34
N ALA A 45 -16.15 1.93 -4.17
CA ALA A 45 -16.17 0.48 -4.03
C ALA A 45 -17.58 -0.09 -4.17
N PHE A 46 -17.69 -1.21 -4.91
CA PHE A 46 -18.94 -1.95 -5.11
C PHE A 46 -18.94 -3.29 -4.39
N GLU A 47 -17.79 -3.98 -4.39
CA GLU A 47 -17.65 -5.32 -3.82
C GLU A 47 -16.21 -5.58 -3.37
N ALA A 48 -16.03 -6.18 -2.19
CA ALA A 48 -14.75 -6.75 -1.76
C ALA A 48 -14.75 -8.26 -1.97
N ILE A 49 -13.76 -8.76 -2.70
CA ILE A 49 -13.54 -10.17 -2.97
C ILE A 49 -12.36 -10.65 -2.11
N ARG A 50 -12.56 -11.73 -1.35
CA ARG A 50 -11.49 -12.37 -0.58
C ARG A 50 -10.55 -13.12 -1.52
N GLY A 51 -9.26 -12.84 -1.41
CA GLY A 51 -8.21 -13.63 -2.05
C GLY A 51 -7.59 -14.62 -1.08
N GLN A 52 -6.84 -15.57 -1.62
CA GLN A 52 -5.94 -16.40 -0.82
C GLN A 52 -4.58 -15.72 -0.70
N ASN A 53 -4.07 -15.60 0.53
CA ASN A 53 -2.69 -15.21 0.76
C ASN A 53 -1.77 -16.40 0.46
N ILE A 54 -0.92 -16.28 -0.57
CA ILE A 54 0.02 -17.32 -1.00
C ILE A 54 1.47 -17.02 -0.64
N ALA A 55 1.73 -15.96 0.14
CA ALA A 55 3.08 -15.64 0.58
C ALA A 55 3.72 -16.79 1.39
N ASN A 56 5.05 -16.93 1.27
CA ASN A 56 5.79 -17.94 2.04
C ASN A 56 5.72 -17.68 3.56
N ASP A 57 5.75 -16.41 3.97
CA ASP A 57 5.55 -15.98 5.35
C ASP A 57 4.29 -15.13 5.42
N ARG A 58 3.17 -15.75 5.78
CA ARG A 58 1.87 -15.09 5.82
C ARG A 58 1.64 -14.27 7.08
N ILE A 59 2.53 -14.31 8.08
CA ILE A 59 2.33 -13.57 9.33
C ILE A 59 2.65 -12.09 9.13
N GLU A 60 3.64 -11.79 8.30
CA GLU A 60 4.15 -10.44 8.04
C GLU A 60 4.14 -10.08 6.54
N ASN A 61 3.38 -10.83 5.74
CA ASN A 61 3.25 -10.59 4.30
C ASN A 61 1.90 -11.03 3.74
N TYR A 62 1.58 -10.45 2.60
CA TYR A 62 0.64 -11.00 1.66
C TYR A 62 1.21 -11.16 0.24
N GLU A 63 0.64 -12.11 -0.48
CA GLU A 63 0.69 -12.21 -1.93
C GLU A 63 -0.70 -12.69 -2.36
N VAL A 64 -1.41 -11.88 -3.14
CA VAL A 64 -2.76 -12.24 -3.61
C VAL A 64 -2.62 -13.34 -4.66
N ASP A 65 -3.39 -14.42 -4.51
CA ASP A 65 -3.36 -15.49 -5.49
C ASP A 65 -3.72 -14.99 -6.91
N PRO A 66 -3.08 -15.54 -7.96
CA PRO A 66 -3.32 -15.10 -9.33
C PRO A 66 -4.77 -15.25 -9.79
N GLN A 67 -5.52 -16.24 -9.28
CA GLN A 67 -6.89 -16.46 -9.72
C GLN A 67 -7.79 -15.28 -9.31
N THR A 68 -7.61 -14.78 -8.10
CA THR A 68 -8.26 -13.57 -7.61
C THR A 68 -7.85 -12.36 -8.44
N LEU A 69 -6.55 -12.12 -8.67
CA LEU A 69 -6.08 -10.98 -9.47
C LEU A 69 -6.62 -11.00 -10.91
N LEU A 70 -6.73 -12.17 -11.52
CA LEU A 70 -7.28 -12.33 -12.88
C LEU A 70 -8.75 -11.91 -13.01
N MET A 71 -9.49 -11.78 -11.90
CA MET A 71 -10.86 -11.27 -11.92
C MET A 71 -10.94 -9.82 -12.44
N GLN A 72 -9.83 -9.06 -12.41
CA GLN A 72 -9.77 -7.71 -12.97
C GLN A 72 -10.27 -7.65 -14.42
N PHE A 73 -9.97 -8.66 -15.25
CA PHE A 73 -10.42 -8.70 -16.65
C PHE A 73 -11.94 -8.82 -16.76
N ALA A 74 -12.57 -9.60 -15.87
CA ALA A 74 -14.03 -9.69 -15.82
C ALA A 74 -14.67 -8.39 -15.31
N PHE A 75 -13.97 -7.61 -14.47
CA PHE A 75 -14.44 -6.29 -14.05
C PHE A 75 -14.40 -5.32 -15.23
N GLU A 76 -13.30 -5.30 -15.97
CA GLU A 76 -13.12 -4.47 -17.17
C GLU A 76 -14.17 -4.78 -18.24
N ASP A 77 -14.45 -6.05 -18.50
CA ASP A 77 -15.52 -6.49 -19.43
C ASP A 77 -16.91 -5.98 -19.01
N ALA A 78 -17.13 -5.80 -17.71
CA ALA A 78 -18.36 -5.23 -17.14
C ALA A 78 -18.34 -3.69 -17.04
N GLY A 79 -17.25 -3.03 -17.47
CA GLY A 79 -17.06 -1.58 -17.37
C GLY A 79 -16.75 -1.08 -15.95
N ASP A 80 -16.25 -1.96 -15.09
CA ASP A 80 -15.75 -1.67 -13.74
C ASP A 80 -14.22 -1.84 -13.68
N GLU A 81 -13.65 -1.53 -12.54
CA GLU A 81 -12.21 -1.52 -12.27
C GLU A 81 -11.89 -2.33 -11.02
N MET A 82 -10.69 -2.89 -10.96
CA MET A 82 -10.09 -3.27 -9.67
C MET A 82 -9.55 -1.99 -9.02
N ILE A 83 -10.36 -1.33 -8.21
CA ILE A 83 -10.00 -0.02 -7.65
C ILE A 83 -9.06 -0.13 -6.45
N ALA A 84 -9.03 -1.30 -5.78
CA ALA A 84 -8.16 -1.51 -4.65
C ALA A 84 -7.70 -2.96 -4.50
N ILE A 85 -6.52 -3.11 -3.90
CA ILE A 85 -6.05 -4.33 -3.24
C ILE A 85 -6.13 -4.04 -1.74
N TYR A 86 -6.54 -5.02 -0.95
CA TYR A 86 -6.51 -4.89 0.50
C TYR A 86 -5.72 -6.01 1.15
N HIS A 87 -5.13 -5.70 2.30
CA HIS A 87 -4.54 -6.68 3.21
C HIS A 87 -4.71 -6.25 4.66
N SER A 88 -4.40 -7.16 5.59
CA SER A 88 -4.48 -6.89 7.02
C SER A 88 -3.13 -6.89 7.68
N HIS A 89 -2.94 -5.98 8.64
CA HIS A 89 -1.84 -6.00 9.59
C HIS A 89 -2.34 -6.57 10.93
N PRO A 90 -1.94 -7.80 11.33
CA PRO A 90 -2.49 -8.48 12.50
C PRO A 90 -2.17 -7.79 13.83
N VAL A 91 -1.02 -7.10 13.91
CA VAL A 91 -0.48 -6.53 15.16
C VAL A 91 0.16 -5.14 14.99
N SER A 92 0.22 -4.60 13.77
CA SER A 92 0.88 -3.31 13.48
C SER A 92 -0.12 -2.31 12.92
N VAL A 93 0.25 -1.02 12.97
CA VAL A 93 -0.57 0.10 12.49
C VAL A 93 -0.99 -0.05 11.02
N ALA A 94 -2.10 0.58 10.65
CA ALA A 94 -2.59 0.64 9.27
C ALA A 94 -1.77 1.65 8.44
N TYR A 95 -0.50 1.37 8.21
CA TYR A 95 0.37 2.18 7.34
C TYR A 95 1.28 1.25 6.55
N PRO A 96 1.58 1.54 5.27
CA PRO A 96 2.41 0.66 4.46
C PRO A 96 3.76 0.41 5.12
N SER A 97 4.16 -0.85 5.19
CA SER A 97 5.53 -1.26 5.51
C SER A 97 6.43 -1.10 4.28
N ALA A 98 7.74 -1.21 4.48
CA ALA A 98 8.69 -1.26 3.36
C ALA A 98 8.44 -2.46 2.43
N THR A 99 8.00 -3.59 3.00
CA THR A 99 7.60 -4.75 2.20
C THR A 99 6.38 -4.43 1.34
N ASP A 100 5.37 -3.76 1.89
CA ASP A 100 4.17 -3.38 1.13
C ASP A 100 4.53 -2.47 -0.04
N ALA A 101 5.40 -1.49 0.22
CA ALA A 101 5.94 -0.60 -0.81
C ALA A 101 6.69 -1.37 -1.90
N TRP A 102 7.54 -2.34 -1.52
CA TRP A 102 8.22 -3.23 -2.45
C TRP A 102 7.26 -4.10 -3.27
N ASN A 103 6.15 -4.56 -2.70
CA ASN A 103 5.16 -5.40 -3.38
C ASN A 103 4.07 -4.59 -4.10
N ALA A 104 4.18 -3.25 -4.15
CA ALA A 104 3.20 -2.37 -4.79
C ALA A 104 3.27 -2.39 -6.33
N HIS A 105 2.86 -3.51 -6.93
CA HIS A 105 2.91 -3.73 -8.39
C HIS A 105 1.72 -3.15 -9.17
N TYR A 106 0.70 -2.61 -8.49
CA TYR A 106 -0.50 -2.04 -9.09
C TYR A 106 -0.59 -0.53 -8.76
N PRO A 107 0.21 0.32 -9.43
CA PRO A 107 0.34 1.75 -9.10
C PRO A 107 -0.96 2.55 -9.23
N ASP A 108 -1.91 2.05 -10.02
CA ASP A 108 -3.19 2.69 -10.25
C ASP A 108 -4.24 2.33 -9.17
N CYS A 109 -4.01 1.26 -8.42
CA CYS A 109 -4.88 0.80 -7.34
C CYS A 109 -4.65 1.57 -6.04
N ILE A 110 -5.71 1.61 -5.23
CA ILE A 110 -5.61 1.90 -3.80
C ILE A 110 -5.18 0.63 -3.06
N TYR A 111 -4.31 0.78 -2.08
CA TYR A 111 -3.95 -0.25 -1.11
C TYR A 111 -4.65 0.05 0.21
N LEU A 112 -5.65 -0.76 0.53
CA LEU A 112 -6.39 -0.68 1.79
C LEU A 112 -5.70 -1.55 2.84
N ILE A 113 -5.31 -0.95 3.97
CA ILE A 113 -4.63 -1.66 5.05
C ILE A 113 -5.54 -1.70 6.26
N CYS A 114 -5.94 -2.91 6.66
CA CYS A 114 -6.76 -3.16 7.84
C CYS A 114 -5.88 -3.58 9.03
N SER A 115 -5.66 -2.69 9.98
CA SER A 115 -4.92 -2.99 11.20
C SER A 115 -5.82 -3.58 12.29
N LEU A 116 -5.31 -4.64 12.92
CA LEU A 116 -5.81 -5.25 14.15
C LEU A 116 -4.80 -5.10 15.31
N GLU A 117 -3.98 -4.03 15.30
CA GLU A 117 -3.11 -3.69 16.43
C GLU A 117 -3.91 -3.66 17.75
N PHE A 118 -5.13 -3.13 17.68
CA PHE A 118 -6.14 -3.22 18.74
C PHE A 118 -7.38 -3.96 18.22
N ASP A 119 -7.61 -5.18 18.72
CA ASP A 119 -8.66 -6.09 18.22
C ASP A 119 -10.09 -5.51 18.31
N ASP A 120 -10.33 -4.68 19.33
CA ASP A 120 -11.59 -3.98 19.60
C ASP A 120 -11.76 -2.66 18.84
N ALA A 121 -10.68 -2.15 18.25
CA ALA A 121 -10.64 -0.89 17.50
C ALA A 121 -9.88 -1.05 16.16
N PRO A 122 -10.39 -1.88 15.22
CA PRO A 122 -9.75 -2.06 13.92
C PRO A 122 -9.69 -0.73 13.15
N VAL A 123 -8.58 -0.50 12.47
CA VAL A 123 -8.34 0.72 11.68
C VAL A 123 -8.16 0.36 10.22
N LEU A 124 -8.95 0.95 9.33
CA LEU A 124 -8.79 0.83 7.89
C LEU A 124 -8.26 2.16 7.32
N ARG A 125 -7.17 2.11 6.56
CA ARG A 125 -6.59 3.27 5.86
C ARG A 125 -6.32 2.95 4.39
N ALA A 126 -6.28 3.97 3.55
CA ALA A 126 -6.19 3.83 2.10
C ALA A 126 -4.96 4.57 1.56
N PHE A 127 -4.11 3.89 0.80
CA PHE A 127 -2.87 4.46 0.28
C PHE A 127 -2.72 4.19 -1.20
N ARG A 128 -2.27 5.17 -1.96
CA ARG A 128 -1.67 4.94 -3.28
C ARG A 128 -0.17 4.81 -3.08
N MET A 129 0.38 3.71 -3.55
CA MET A 129 1.81 3.43 -3.54
C MET A 129 2.29 3.38 -4.99
N THR A 130 3.15 4.31 -5.37
CA THR A 130 3.61 4.43 -6.76
C THR A 130 5.11 4.21 -6.81
N PRO A 131 5.59 3.11 -7.42
CA PRO A 131 7.01 2.89 -7.63
C PRO A 131 7.56 3.77 -8.75
N HIS A 132 8.78 4.25 -8.54
CA HIS A 132 9.54 5.08 -9.45
C HIS A 132 10.94 4.48 -9.60
N TRP A 133 11.33 4.17 -10.84
CA TRP A 133 12.66 3.65 -11.16
C TRP A 133 13.57 4.81 -11.51
N LEU A 134 14.35 5.24 -10.51
CA LEU A 134 15.25 6.38 -10.61
C LEU A 134 16.70 5.92 -10.55
N GLU A 135 17.57 6.59 -11.30
CA GLU A 135 19.02 6.41 -11.18
C GLU A 135 19.52 7.13 -9.92
N LEU A 136 19.77 6.36 -8.86
CA LEU A 136 20.28 6.85 -7.58
C LEU A 136 21.69 6.29 -7.30
N ASP A 137 22.54 7.09 -6.67
CA ASP A 137 23.80 6.59 -6.10
C ASP A 137 23.50 5.83 -4.79
N LEU A 138 23.04 4.59 -4.92
CA LEU A 138 22.67 3.76 -3.78
C LEU A 138 23.86 3.41 -2.89
N ALA A 139 25.09 3.43 -3.42
CA ALA A 139 26.28 3.24 -2.61
C ALA A 139 26.49 4.42 -1.65
N GLN A 140 26.33 5.65 -2.14
CA GLN A 140 26.34 6.84 -1.29
C GLN A 140 25.16 6.82 -0.30
N LEU A 141 23.93 6.59 -0.78
CA LEU A 141 22.74 6.61 0.07
C LEU A 141 22.81 5.57 1.20
N ARG A 142 23.31 4.37 0.92
CA ARG A 142 23.50 3.31 1.93
C ARG A 142 24.50 3.70 3.02
N ASN A 143 25.48 4.55 2.72
CA ASN A 143 26.45 5.03 3.70
C ASN A 143 25.92 6.19 4.55
N GLU A 144 25.02 7.01 4.00
CA GLU A 144 24.55 8.25 4.64
C GLU A 144 23.19 8.11 5.32
N LEU A 145 22.38 7.15 4.91
CA LEU A 145 21.02 6.94 5.42
C LEU A 145 20.92 5.65 6.24
N PRO A 146 20.04 5.62 7.26
CA PRO A 146 19.84 4.45 8.11
C PRO A 146 18.95 3.39 7.42
N PHE A 147 19.45 2.80 6.33
CA PHE A 147 18.80 1.65 5.70
C PHE A 147 18.74 0.47 6.66
N ARG A 148 17.62 -0.27 6.62
CA ARG A 148 17.42 -1.49 7.38
C ARG A 148 17.13 -2.64 6.45
N GLU A 149 17.68 -3.80 6.74
CA GLU A 149 17.24 -5.05 6.11
C GLU A 149 15.87 -5.40 6.69
N VAL A 150 14.83 -5.26 5.88
CA VAL A 150 13.44 -5.53 6.28
C VAL A 150 13.04 -6.97 5.97
N ARG A 151 13.73 -7.60 5.00
CA ARG A 151 13.69 -9.02 4.67
C ARG A 151 15.04 -9.47 4.15
N PRO A 152 15.34 -10.79 4.10
CA PRO A 152 16.57 -11.27 3.51
C PRO A 152 16.87 -10.62 2.16
N ASN A 153 17.95 -9.85 2.12
CA ASN A 153 18.45 -9.06 0.99
C ASN A 153 17.58 -7.87 0.52
N LEU A 154 16.47 -7.55 1.19
CA LEU A 154 15.67 -6.36 0.91
C LEU A 154 15.96 -5.29 1.95
N TYR A 155 16.51 -4.16 1.50
CA TYR A 155 16.85 -3.02 2.32
C TYR A 155 15.95 -1.85 2.02
N ALA A 156 15.57 -1.12 3.07
CA ALA A 156 14.65 0.01 2.96
C ALA A 156 15.07 1.18 3.83
N TYR A 157 14.84 2.39 3.32
CA TYR A 157 14.86 3.64 4.06
C TYR A 157 13.52 4.35 3.88
N PHE A 158 12.95 4.86 4.98
CA PHE A 158 11.68 5.60 4.96
C PHE A 158 11.91 7.08 5.28
N GLN A 159 11.49 7.95 4.36
CA GLN A 159 11.40 9.38 4.58
C GLN A 159 9.94 9.75 4.89
N PRO A 160 9.59 10.07 6.15
CA PRO A 160 8.26 10.55 6.48
C PRO A 160 8.06 12.01 6.08
N ALA A 161 6.80 12.44 5.95
CA ALA A 161 6.44 13.80 5.53
C ALA A 161 6.77 14.89 6.56
N ASP A 162 6.83 14.54 7.84
CA ASP A 162 6.99 15.47 8.97
C ASP A 162 8.45 15.62 9.42
N ARG A 163 9.39 14.90 8.80
CA ARG A 163 10.82 14.96 9.12
C ARG A 163 11.59 15.77 8.07
N PRO A 164 12.59 16.58 8.48
CA PRO A 164 13.51 17.20 7.53
C PRO A 164 14.14 16.16 6.61
N VAL A 165 14.20 16.48 5.32
CA VAL A 165 14.79 15.61 4.30
C VAL A 165 16.33 15.76 4.38
N PRO A 166 17.09 14.67 4.49
CA PRO A 166 18.54 14.68 4.44
C PRO A 166 19.08 15.35 3.18
N GLU A 167 20.22 16.05 3.29
CA GLU A 167 20.80 16.79 2.16
C GLU A 167 21.04 15.91 0.93
N VAL A 168 21.47 14.66 1.14
CA VAL A 168 21.71 13.65 0.10
C VAL A 168 20.45 13.29 -0.71
N LEU A 169 19.25 13.59 -0.19
CA LEU A 169 17.97 13.38 -0.86
C LEU A 169 17.35 14.66 -1.43
N THR A 170 18.04 15.81 -1.37
CA THR A 170 17.46 17.09 -1.82
C THR A 170 17.09 17.06 -3.29
N SER A 171 17.92 16.45 -4.15
CA SER A 171 17.65 16.32 -5.58
C SER A 171 16.44 15.43 -5.88
N LEU A 172 16.11 14.50 -4.98
CA LEU A 172 14.94 13.63 -5.11
C LEU A 172 13.63 14.41 -4.94
N LEU A 173 13.64 15.52 -4.20
CA LEU A 173 12.44 16.33 -3.92
C LEU A 173 11.86 17.04 -5.13
N ASP A 174 12.67 17.25 -6.17
CA ASP A 174 12.20 17.78 -7.45
C ASP A 174 11.33 16.76 -8.21
N LEU A 175 11.41 15.48 -7.83
CA LEU A 175 10.72 14.37 -8.48
C LEU A 175 9.64 13.77 -7.59
N ILE A 176 9.94 13.55 -6.31
CA ILE A 176 9.10 12.80 -5.38
C ILE A 176 9.08 13.52 -4.03
N ALA A 177 7.87 13.95 -3.63
CA ALA A 177 7.64 14.50 -2.31
C ALA A 177 7.50 13.38 -1.26
N PRO A 178 8.01 13.59 -0.02
CA PRO A 178 7.68 12.74 1.12
C PRO A 178 6.16 12.65 1.38
N PRO A 179 5.65 11.53 1.92
CA PRO A 179 6.41 10.37 2.38
C PRO A 179 6.76 9.39 1.25
N PHE A 180 7.94 8.77 1.35
CA PHE A 180 8.35 7.73 0.41
C PHE A 180 9.29 6.71 1.05
N TYR A 181 9.35 5.52 0.44
CA TYR A 181 10.38 4.52 0.67
C TYR A 181 11.45 4.60 -0.41
N ILE A 182 12.71 4.34 -0.05
CA ILE A 182 13.76 3.96 -0.99
C ILE A 182 14.10 2.52 -0.66
N ASP A 183 13.84 1.62 -1.60
CA ASP A 183 14.02 0.19 -1.43
C ASP A 183 15.01 -0.35 -2.46
N PHE A 184 15.85 -1.30 -2.05
CA PHE A 184 16.70 -2.03 -2.97
C PHE A 184 16.88 -3.49 -2.54
N TYR A 185 17.00 -4.37 -3.53
CA TYR A 185 17.27 -5.79 -3.33
C TYR A 185 18.72 -6.11 -3.69
N THR A 186 19.37 -6.94 -2.90
CA THR A 186 20.71 -7.45 -3.20
C THR A 186 20.69 -8.92 -3.59
N ASP A 187 21.67 -9.36 -4.38
CA ASP A 187 21.93 -10.79 -4.51
C ASP A 187 22.68 -11.36 -3.30
N ALA A 188 23.05 -12.65 -3.36
CA ALA A 188 23.81 -13.32 -2.31
C ALA A 188 25.25 -12.80 -2.14
N ALA A 189 25.79 -12.05 -3.12
CA ALA A 189 27.08 -11.39 -3.03
C ALA A 189 26.97 -9.98 -2.42
N GLY A 190 25.76 -9.47 -2.22
CA GLY A 190 25.48 -8.14 -1.71
C GLY A 190 25.43 -7.06 -2.79
N GLU A 191 25.44 -7.44 -4.07
CA GLU A 191 25.32 -6.53 -5.20
C GLU A 191 23.85 -6.12 -5.37
N ILE A 192 23.60 -4.84 -5.60
CA ILE A 192 22.24 -4.33 -5.81
C ILE A 192 21.76 -4.76 -7.19
N VAL A 193 20.64 -5.48 -7.24
CA VAL A 193 20.06 -6.02 -8.49
C VAL A 193 18.77 -5.33 -8.92
N ASP A 194 18.07 -4.69 -7.98
CA ASP A 194 16.86 -3.92 -8.26
C ASP A 194 16.69 -2.84 -7.19
N SER A 195 16.11 -1.71 -7.58
CA SER A 195 15.84 -0.59 -6.69
C SER A 195 14.69 0.26 -7.19
N ARG A 196 14.00 0.90 -6.25
CA ARG A 196 12.90 1.82 -6.54
C ARG A 196 12.69 2.80 -5.41
N VAL A 197 12.16 3.96 -5.75
CA VAL A 197 11.55 4.88 -4.79
C VAL A 197 10.05 4.67 -4.85
N VAL A 198 9.36 4.51 -3.72
CA VAL A 198 7.92 4.32 -3.69
C VAL A 198 7.27 5.49 -2.96
N SER A 199 6.57 6.35 -3.71
CA SER A 199 5.84 7.47 -3.12
C SER A 199 4.54 6.98 -2.49
N ILE A 200 4.22 7.50 -1.31
CA ILE A 200 3.03 7.11 -0.54
C ILE A 200 2.08 8.30 -0.45
N VAL A 201 0.86 8.14 -0.97
CA VAL A 201 -0.21 9.14 -0.84
C VAL A 201 -1.37 8.52 -0.09
N GLU A 202 -1.71 9.06 1.06
CA GLU A 202 -2.91 8.64 1.79
C GLU A 202 -4.16 9.28 1.20
N HIS A 203 -5.15 8.45 0.88
CA HIS A 203 -6.48 8.89 0.49
C HIS A 203 -7.42 8.83 1.71
N PRO A 204 -8.23 9.87 1.97
CA PRO A 204 -9.24 9.79 3.01
C PRO A 204 -10.29 8.73 2.64
N ILE A 205 -10.84 8.04 3.64
CA ILE A 205 -11.95 7.10 3.45
C ILE A 205 -13.27 7.82 3.79
N GLU A 206 -14.19 7.84 2.84
CA GLU A 206 -15.59 8.24 3.04
C GLU A 206 -16.44 6.98 3.17
N VAL A 207 -16.99 6.72 4.35
CA VAL A 207 -17.88 5.56 4.56
C VAL A 207 -19.30 5.92 4.14
N LEU A 208 -19.82 5.21 3.14
CA LEU A 208 -21.17 5.39 2.64
C LEU A 208 -22.15 4.55 3.48
N GLN A 209 -23.10 5.21 4.13
CA GLN A 209 -24.18 4.53 4.84
C GLN A 209 -25.20 3.97 3.84
N GLU A 210 -25.72 2.78 4.10
CA GLU A 210 -26.88 2.29 3.34
C GLU A 210 -28.10 3.14 3.73
N GLU A 211 -28.78 3.71 2.73
CA GLU A 211 -30.11 4.26 2.93
C GLU A 211 -31.03 3.10 3.34
N VAL A 212 -31.45 3.08 4.60
CA VAL A 212 -32.52 2.20 5.05
C VAL A 212 -33.78 2.64 4.30
N LEU A 213 -34.11 1.94 3.21
CA LEU A 213 -35.41 2.05 2.59
C LEU A 213 -36.45 1.57 3.61
N SER A 214 -37.07 2.54 4.28
CA SER A 214 -38.18 2.37 5.22
C SER A 214 -39.45 1.90 4.54
#